data_AF-A0A290YZA7-F1
#
_entry.id   AF-A0A290YZA7-F1
#
_cell.length_a   1.000
_cell.length_b   1.000
_cell.length_c   1.000
_cell.angle_alpha   90.00
_cell.angle_beta   90.00
_cell.angle_gamma   90.00
#
_symmetry.space_group_name_H-M   'P 1'
#
loop_
_entity.id
_entity.type
_entity.pdbx_description
1 polymer ?
#
loop_
_entity_poly.entity_id
_entity_poly.type
_entity_poly.pdbx_seq_one_letter_code
_entity_poly.pdbx_strand_id
1 'polypeptide(L)'
;MVPHGPDQRERLRCADCNATPARTGHGPLRLRHAASCPIAADDRATAAADLEWLADNPGQARDRAPSAGELELFRVMGGTRRLARRLRVHVTAVRGGRGLVFHRDGVAVAATVDLPGGAA
;
A
#
# COMPACT_ATOMS: atom_id res chain seq x y z
N MET A 1 -5.98 11.39 24.79
CA MET A 1 -6.84 10.33 24.22
C MET A 1 -7.88 11.01 23.37
N VAL A 2 -7.83 10.88 22.04
CA VAL A 2 -8.91 11.40 21.18
C VAL A 2 -9.99 10.32 21.14
N PRO A 3 -11.24 10.60 21.56
CA PRO A 3 -12.29 9.60 21.56
C PRO A 3 -12.72 9.38 20.11
N HIS A 4 -12.83 8.13 19.70
CA HIS A 4 -13.38 7.82 18.39
C HIS A 4 -14.64 6.97 18.63
N GLY A 5 -15.80 7.61 18.50
CA GLY A 5 -17.11 6.97 18.61
C GLY A 5 -17.36 5.94 17.48
N PRO A 6 -18.44 5.14 17.60
CA PRO A 6 -18.62 3.86 16.89
C PRO A 6 -18.88 3.94 15.36
N ASP A 7 -18.61 5.08 14.72
CA ASP A 7 -18.87 5.30 13.28
C ASP A 7 -17.59 5.38 12.42
N GLN A 8 -16.50 4.77 12.90
CA GLN A 8 -15.17 4.84 12.30
C GLN A 8 -15.03 4.15 10.93
N ARG A 9 -16.01 3.35 10.49
CA ARG A 9 -15.95 2.69 9.18
C ARG A 9 -16.11 3.65 8.00
N GLU A 10 -16.75 4.81 8.21
CA GLU A 10 -17.04 5.77 7.12
C GLU A 10 -16.19 7.05 7.12
N ARG A 11 -15.53 7.40 8.24
CA ARG A 11 -14.84 8.70 8.41
C ARG A 11 -13.31 8.66 8.51
N LEU A 12 -12.67 7.49 8.47
CA LEU A 12 -11.21 7.40 8.36
C LEU A 12 -10.82 7.31 6.88
N ARG A 13 -11.08 8.35 6.09
CA ARG A 13 -10.33 8.53 4.84
C ARG A 13 -8.98 9.09 5.23
N CYS A 14 -7.89 8.54 4.73
CA CYS A 14 -6.54 8.98 5.11
C CYS A 14 -6.28 10.47 4.78
N ALA A 15 -7.03 11.03 3.83
CA ALA A 15 -7.09 12.47 3.56
C ALA A 15 -7.49 13.30 4.79
N ASP A 16 -8.32 12.75 5.69
CA ASP A 16 -8.79 13.40 6.91
C ASP A 16 -7.84 13.15 8.10
N CYS A 17 -6.91 12.18 7.99
CA CYS A 17 -5.95 11.83 9.05
C CYS A 17 -4.53 12.42 8.85
N ASN A 18 -4.39 13.44 8.00
CA ASN A 18 -3.10 14.04 7.60
C ASN A 18 -2.16 13.08 6.84
N ALA A 19 -2.66 12.02 6.19
CA ALA A 19 -1.80 11.19 5.37
C ALA A 19 -1.34 11.98 4.14
N THR A 20 -0.09 12.44 4.16
CA THR A 20 0.46 13.19 3.03
C THR A 20 0.96 12.18 1.99
N PRO A 21 0.56 12.32 0.72
CA PRO A 21 1.21 11.58 -0.36
C PRO A 21 2.69 11.95 -0.39
N ALA A 22 3.56 11.01 -0.07
CA ALA A 22 4.99 11.18 -0.17
C ALA A 22 5.47 10.52 -1.46
N ARG A 23 6.18 11.30 -2.30
CA ARG A 23 6.93 10.78 -3.45
C ARG A 23 8.23 10.17 -2.96
N THR A 24 8.16 9.01 -2.32
CA THR A 24 9.37 8.30 -1.91
C THR A 24 9.83 7.41 -3.06
N GLY A 25 10.83 7.87 -3.82
CA GLY A 25 11.73 7.07 -4.69
C GLY A 25 11.10 6.16 -5.75
N HIS A 26 11.11 6.60 -7.02
CA HIS A 26 10.76 5.86 -8.25
C HIS A 26 9.47 5.01 -8.30
N GLY A 27 8.61 5.05 -7.27
CA GLY A 27 7.19 4.73 -7.33
C GLY A 27 6.35 6.00 -7.17
N PRO A 28 5.16 6.12 -7.80
CA PRO A 28 4.45 7.39 -7.86
C PRO A 28 4.05 7.92 -6.48
N LEU A 29 3.73 7.08 -5.48
CA LEU A 29 3.14 7.55 -4.23
C LEU A 29 3.20 6.47 -3.12
N ARG A 30 3.61 6.84 -1.91
CA ARG A 30 3.32 6.11 -0.66
C ARG A 30 2.64 7.05 0.32
N LEU A 31 1.58 6.60 1.00
CA LEU A 31 0.93 7.40 2.03
C LEU A 31 1.77 7.35 3.32
N ARG A 32 2.26 8.50 3.78
CA ARG A 32 2.89 8.61 5.10
C ARG A 32 1.80 8.82 6.14
N HIS A 33 1.52 7.76 6.89
CA HIS A 33 0.58 7.79 8.02
C HIS A 33 1.33 7.97 9.34
N ALA A 34 0.65 8.49 10.36
CA ALA A 34 1.17 8.48 11.73
C ALA A 34 1.41 7.03 12.20
N ALA A 35 2.45 6.80 13.00
CA ALA A 35 2.83 5.45 13.44
C ALA A 35 1.73 4.72 14.24
N SER A 36 0.83 5.48 14.88
CA SER A 36 -0.34 4.98 15.62
C SER A 36 -1.56 4.68 14.73
N CYS A 37 -1.50 4.95 13.42
CA CYS A 37 -2.60 4.71 12.50
C CYS A 37 -2.77 3.19 12.25
N PRO A 38 -3.96 2.61 12.44
CA PRO A 38 -4.22 1.20 12.16
C PRO A 38 -3.91 0.78 10.72
N ILE A 39 -4.19 1.66 9.75
CA ILE A 39 -3.86 1.44 8.33
C ILE A 39 -2.34 1.34 8.13
N ALA A 40 -1.57 2.16 8.83
CA ALA A 40 -0.11 2.11 8.80
C ALA A 40 0.46 0.84 9.45
N ALA A 41 -0.23 0.29 10.46
CA ALA A 41 0.16 -0.96 11.07
C ALA A 41 -0.07 -2.14 10.10
N ASP A 42 -1.22 -2.19 9.44
CA ASP A 42 -1.56 -3.18 8.41
C ASP A 42 -0.59 -3.14 7.21
N ASP A 43 -0.29 -1.93 6.70
CA ASP A 43 0.68 -1.72 5.61
C ASP A 43 2.08 -2.20 5.99
N ARG A 44 2.53 -1.91 7.23
CA ARG A 44 3.85 -2.36 7.71
C ARG A 44 3.90 -3.87 7.88
N ALA A 45 2.87 -4.48 8.44
CA ALA A 45 2.79 -5.93 8.60
C ALA A 45 2.80 -6.62 7.23
N THR A 46 2.02 -6.11 6.28
CA THR A 46 2.00 -6.61 4.90
C THR A 46 3.36 -6.45 4.22
N ALA A 47 4.04 -5.31 4.42
CA ALA A 47 5.38 -5.07 3.89
C ALA A 47 6.42 -6.04 4.46
N ALA A 48 6.40 -6.28 5.77
CA ALA A 48 7.29 -7.26 6.40
C ALA A 48 7.05 -8.66 5.83
N ALA A 49 5.80 -9.09 5.72
CA ALA A 49 5.43 -10.40 5.17
C ALA A 49 5.76 -10.55 3.67
N ASP A 50 5.74 -9.47 2.89
CA ASP A 50 6.19 -9.48 1.50
C ASP A 50 7.70 -9.67 1.41
N LEU A 51 8.46 -8.91 2.20
CA LEU A 51 9.92 -8.97 2.18
C LEU A 51 10.45 -10.31 2.69
N GLU A 52 9.86 -10.86 3.75
CA GLU A 52 10.17 -12.19 4.25
C GLU A 52 9.94 -13.26 3.17
N TRP A 53 8.76 -13.24 2.53
CA TRP A 53 8.46 -14.18 1.46
C TRP A 53 9.40 -14.03 0.25
N LEU A 54 9.74 -12.80 -0.15
CA LEU A 54 10.67 -12.55 -1.25
C LEU A 54 12.10 -13.00 -0.91
N ALA A 55 12.52 -12.91 0.35
CA ALA A 55 13.79 -13.44 0.80
C ALA A 55 13.82 -14.97 0.73
N ASP A 56 12.72 -15.63 1.10
CA ASP A 56 12.57 -17.08 1.04
C ASP A 56 12.38 -17.62 -0.39
N ASN A 57 11.95 -16.76 -1.33
CA ASN A 57 11.64 -17.15 -2.71
C ASN A 57 12.38 -16.26 -3.75
N PRO A 58 13.72 -16.37 -3.85
CA PRO A 58 14.51 -15.52 -4.74
C PRO A 58 14.09 -15.64 -6.20
N GLY A 59 13.90 -14.50 -6.86
CA GLY A 59 13.52 -14.42 -8.28
C GLY A 59 12.05 -14.73 -8.57
N GLN A 60 11.26 -15.08 -7.55
CA GLN A 60 9.82 -15.29 -7.71
C GLN A 60 9.03 -14.00 -7.47
N ALA A 61 7.74 -14.07 -7.83
CA ALA A 61 6.76 -13.03 -7.58
C ALA A 61 5.49 -13.65 -7.01
N ARG A 62 4.73 -12.86 -6.24
CA ARG A 62 3.47 -13.32 -5.66
C ARG A 62 2.33 -12.35 -5.88
N ASP A 63 1.13 -12.91 -6.04
CA ASP A 63 -0.11 -12.14 -6.09
C ASP A 63 -0.89 -12.25 -4.78
N ARG A 64 -1.28 -11.11 -4.23
CA ARG A 64 -2.09 -11.04 -3.01
C ARG A 64 -3.19 -9.99 -3.08
N ALA A 65 -4.07 -10.00 -2.09
CA ALA A 65 -4.99 -8.89 -1.88
C ALA A 65 -4.20 -7.63 -1.48
N PRO A 66 -4.66 -6.44 -1.87
CA PRO A 66 -4.09 -5.19 -1.41
C PRO A 66 -4.35 -5.02 0.10
N SER A 67 -3.37 -4.44 0.79
CA SER A 67 -3.52 -3.95 2.16
C SER A 67 -4.43 -2.72 2.22
N ALA A 68 -4.82 -2.31 3.43
CA ALA A 68 -5.67 -1.15 3.61
C ALA A 68 -5.03 0.15 3.08
N GLY A 69 -3.72 0.35 3.27
CA GLY A 69 -3.04 1.56 2.80
C GLY A 69 -2.78 1.53 1.31
N GLU A 70 -2.50 0.37 0.72
CA GLU A 70 -2.45 0.17 -0.73
C GLU A 70 -3.80 0.45 -1.43
N LEU A 71 -4.92 0.04 -0.81
CA LEU A 71 -6.26 0.36 -1.30
C LEU A 71 -6.55 1.86 -1.25
N GLU A 72 -6.14 2.54 -0.19
CA GLU A 72 -6.28 3.99 -0.07
C GLU A 72 -5.38 4.73 -1.05
N LEU A 73 -4.14 4.28 -1.22
CA LEU A 73 -3.21 4.78 -2.23
C LEU A 73 -3.82 4.68 -3.64
N PHE A 74 -4.40 3.53 -3.98
CA PHE A 74 -5.10 3.34 -5.25
C PHE A 74 -6.27 4.33 -5.41
N ARG A 75 -7.04 4.59 -4.34
CA ARG A 75 -8.13 5.58 -4.36
C ARG A 75 -7.61 7.02 -4.57
N VAL A 76 -6.51 7.39 -3.92
CA VAL A 76 -5.85 8.69 -4.10
C VAL A 76 -5.35 8.88 -5.53
N MET A 77 -4.93 7.80 -6.20
CA MET A 77 -4.56 7.80 -7.62
C MET A 77 -5.76 7.87 -8.58
N GLY A 78 -6.98 8.10 -8.09
CA GLY A 78 -8.20 8.16 -8.91
C GLY A 78 -8.94 6.82 -9.04
N GLY A 79 -8.51 5.79 -8.30
CA GLY A 79 -9.18 4.50 -8.24
C GLY A 79 -10.58 4.60 -7.62
N THR A 80 -11.58 4.02 -8.27
CA THR A 80 -12.96 3.98 -7.76
C THR A 80 -13.18 2.81 -6.79
N ARG A 81 -14.20 2.92 -5.91
CA ARG A 81 -14.61 1.80 -5.05
C ARG A 81 -14.94 0.52 -5.83
N ARG A 82 -15.48 0.66 -7.05
CA ARG A 82 -15.79 -0.47 -7.93
C ARG A 82 -14.51 -1.15 -8.43
N LEU A 83 -13.50 -0.35 -8.79
CA LEU A 83 -12.19 -0.83 -9.21
C LEU A 83 -11.45 -1.55 -8.08
N ALA A 84 -11.57 -1.08 -6.84
CA ALA A 84 -10.91 -1.65 -5.67
C ALA A 84 -11.37 -3.07 -5.31
N ARG A 85 -12.61 -3.48 -5.63
CA ARG A 85 -13.18 -4.78 -5.20
C ARG A 85 -12.51 -6.01 -5.83
N ARG A 86 -11.85 -5.83 -6.98
CA ARG A 86 -11.15 -6.90 -7.71
C ARG A 86 -9.67 -6.58 -7.89
N LEU A 87 -9.17 -5.63 -7.10
CA LEU A 87 -7.78 -5.23 -7.15
C LEU A 87 -6.92 -6.34 -6.53
N ARG A 88 -5.84 -6.67 -7.21
CA ARG A 88 -4.77 -7.56 -6.74
C ARG A 88 -3.46 -6.80 -6.81
N VAL A 89 -2.49 -7.22 -6.01
CA VAL A 89 -1.15 -6.67 -5.99
C VAL A 89 -0.17 -7.79 -6.30
N HIS A 90 0.55 -7.65 -7.39
CA HIS A 90 1.70 -8.48 -7.70
C HIS A 90 2.95 -7.84 -7.13
N VAL A 91 3.67 -8.64 -6.36
CA VAL A 91 4.80 -8.20 -5.58
C VAL A 91 6.05 -8.87 -6.13
N THR A 92 7.05 -8.07 -6.44
CA THR A 92 8.36 -8.51 -6.95
C THR A 92 9.48 -7.92 -6.11
N ALA A 93 10.63 -8.59 -6.06
CA ALA A 93 11.82 -8.01 -5.42
C ALA A 93 12.42 -6.90 -6.31
N VAL A 94 12.71 -5.73 -5.73
CA VAL A 94 13.38 -4.63 -6.43
C VAL A 94 14.40 -3.98 -5.51
N ARG A 95 15.71 -4.12 -5.82
CA ARG A 95 16.83 -3.42 -5.15
C ARG A 95 16.73 -3.39 -3.61
N GLY A 96 16.49 -4.54 -2.98
CA GLY A 96 16.37 -4.67 -1.52
C GLY A 96 15.04 -4.18 -0.94
N GLY A 97 14.08 -3.83 -1.78
CA GLY A 97 12.69 -3.53 -1.45
C GLY A 97 11.72 -4.35 -2.28
N ARG A 98 10.49 -3.83 -2.46
CA ARG A 98 9.42 -4.49 -3.20
C ARG A 98 8.85 -3.61 -4.31
N GLY A 99 8.72 -4.15 -5.51
CA GLY A 99 7.88 -3.61 -6.57
C GLY A 99 6.44 -4.09 -6.36
N LEU A 100 5.48 -3.20 -6.56
CA LEU A 100 4.06 -3.44 -6.41
C LEU A 100 3.35 -3.07 -7.70
N VAL A 101 2.78 -4.05 -8.40
CA VAL A 101 1.93 -3.82 -9.57
C VAL A 101 0.50 -4.10 -9.18
N PHE A 102 -0.33 -3.06 -9.25
CA PHE A 102 -1.76 -3.16 -9.06
C PHE A 102 -2.39 -3.63 -10.36
N HIS A 103 -3.18 -4.69 -10.29
CA HIS A 103 -3.94 -5.17 -11.42
C HIS A 103 -5.36 -5.52 -11.05
N ARG A 104 -6.21 -5.43 -12.06
CA ARG A 104 -7.63 -5.74 -11.97
C ARG A 104 -7.97 -6.62 -13.15
N ASP A 105 -8.63 -7.75 -12.86
CA ASP A 105 -9.10 -8.68 -13.91
C ASP A 105 -7.96 -9.04 -14.92
N GLY A 106 -6.71 -9.15 -14.42
CA GLY A 106 -5.51 -9.44 -15.23
C GLY A 106 -4.83 -8.25 -15.90
N VAL A 107 -5.36 -7.03 -15.78
CA VAL A 107 -4.82 -5.82 -16.40
C VAL A 107 -4.13 -4.94 -15.37
N ALA A 108 -2.88 -4.54 -15.63
CA ALA A 108 -2.15 -3.60 -14.80
C ALA A 108 -2.80 -2.20 -14.85
N VAL A 109 -3.08 -1.63 -13.68
CA VAL A 109 -3.76 -0.33 -13.53
C VAL A 109 -2.90 0.73 -12.85
N ALA A 110 -1.91 0.31 -12.05
CA ALA A 110 -0.92 1.19 -11.45
C ALA A 110 0.31 0.37 -11.05
N ALA A 111 1.47 1.01 -10.90
CA ALA A 111 2.65 0.38 -10.35
C ALA A 111 3.36 1.35 -9.40
N THR A 112 3.95 0.83 -8.32
CA THR A 112 4.76 1.58 -7.38
C THR A 112 5.90 0.71 -6.85
N VAL A 113 6.87 1.33 -6.20
CA VAL A 113 8.04 0.65 -5.63
C VAL A 113 8.26 1.18 -4.21
N ASP A 114 8.45 0.26 -3.28
CA ASP A 114 8.84 0.54 -1.90
C ASP A 114 10.31 0.13 -1.72
N LEU A 115 11.22 1.12 -1.69
CA LEU A 115 12.65 0.89 -1.46
C LEU A 115 13.04 1.19 0.00
N PRO A 116 14.01 0.46 0.57
CA PRO A 116 14.60 0.79 1.87
C PRO A 116 15.31 2.16 1.81
N GLY A 117 15.20 2.95 2.88
CA GLY A 117 15.95 4.18 3.05
C GLY A 117 15.34 5.44 2.41
N GLY A 118 14.09 5.39 1.93
CA GLY A 118 13.28 6.51 1.42
C GLY A 118 14.08 7.76 1.05
N ALA A 119 14.43 7.90 -0.23
CA ALA A 119 15.40 8.88 -0.73
C ALA A 119 15.38 10.23 0.02
N ALA A 120 16.56 10.61 0.50
CA ALA A 120 16.90 11.94 0.99
C ALA A 120 16.60 13.03 -0.06
#